data_AF-A0A6A8QGX9-F1
#
_entry.id   AF-A0A6A8QGX9-F1
#
_cell.length_a   1.000
_cell.length_b   1.000
_cell.length_c   1.000
_cell.angle_alpha   90.00
_cell.angle_beta   90.00
_cell.angle_gamma   90.00
#
_symmetry.space_group_name_H-M   'P 1'
#
loop_
_entity.id
_entity.type
_entity.pdbx_description
1 polymer ?
#
loop_
_entity_poly.entity_id
_entity_poly.type
_entity_poly.pdbx_seq_one_letter_code
_entity_poly.pdbx_strand_id
1 'polypeptide(L)'
;MQRKAKDLESLLRLHNWTVDERRRELGVLLAREEDMILSGEEMDRQLIREQQTAAADPAGAGFIYSAYAKGYLVRREQLERALDALRGEILQARDRLADAYRQLKVFEEVQKGRQRQEDIEEGRKEQALFDEIAQTQYRQRKARRE
;
A
#
# COMPACT_ATOMS: atom_id res chain seq x y z
N MET A 1 25.08 8.38 -20.95
CA MET A 1 23.75 8.65 -20.33
C MET A 1 22.88 7.40 -20.22
N GLN A 2 22.72 6.58 -21.27
CA GLN A 2 21.80 5.42 -21.28
C GLN A 2 21.93 4.43 -20.10
N ARG A 3 23.15 4.09 -19.66
CA ARG A 3 23.34 3.17 -18.52
C ARG A 3 22.73 3.73 -17.22
N LYS A 4 22.84 5.03 -16.97
CA LYS A 4 22.25 5.69 -15.77
C LYS A 4 20.73 5.82 -15.86
N ALA A 5 20.16 5.88 -17.06
CA ALA A 5 18.71 5.91 -17.27
C ALA A 5 18.09 4.53 -17.01
N LYS A 6 18.71 3.47 -17.55
CA LYS A 6 18.30 2.07 -17.34
C LYS A 6 18.39 1.64 -15.87
N ASP A 7 19.34 2.21 -15.14
CA ASP A 7 19.52 2.00 -13.70
C ASP A 7 18.38 2.62 -12.88
N LEU A 8 17.98 3.86 -13.21
CA LEU A 8 16.87 4.55 -12.55
C LEU A 8 15.51 3.86 -12.81
N GLU A 9 15.24 3.43 -14.04
CA GLU A 9 14.03 2.68 -14.37
C GLU A 9 13.94 1.36 -13.59
N SER A 10 15.07 0.68 -13.40
CA SER A 10 15.14 -0.55 -12.63
C SER A 10 14.89 -0.30 -11.14
N LEU A 11 15.42 0.81 -10.58
CA LEU A 11 15.12 1.23 -9.21
C LEU A 11 13.64 1.58 -9.03
N LEU A 12 13.03 2.29 -9.97
CA LEU A 12 11.59 2.59 -9.94
C LEU A 12 10.73 1.32 -9.93
N ARG A 13 11.07 0.32 -10.75
CA ARG A 13 10.40 -0.98 -10.72
C ARG A 13 10.55 -1.66 -9.36
N LEU A 14 11.75 -1.67 -8.81
CA LEU A 14 12.02 -2.25 -7.50
C LEU A 14 11.20 -1.57 -6.39
N HIS A 15 11.12 -0.24 -6.38
CA HIS A 15 10.36 0.49 -5.39
C HIS A 15 8.84 0.33 -5.55
N ASN A 16 8.33 0.26 -6.79
CA ASN A 16 6.92 -0.08 -7.03
C ASN A 16 6.59 -1.48 -6.48
N TRP A 17 7.43 -2.47 -6.81
CA TRP A 17 7.27 -3.83 -6.27
C TRP A 17 7.30 -3.85 -4.74
N THR A 18 8.21 -3.06 -4.14
CA THR A 18 8.29 -2.93 -2.68
C THR A 18 7.00 -2.35 -2.09
N VAL A 19 6.40 -1.32 -2.70
CA VAL A 19 5.12 -0.76 -2.27
C VAL A 19 4.01 -1.82 -2.34
N ASP A 20 3.94 -2.57 -3.44
CA ASP A 20 2.92 -3.61 -3.62
C ASP A 20 3.08 -4.75 -2.62
N GLU A 21 4.31 -5.13 -2.29
CA GLU A 21 4.59 -6.12 -1.25
C GLU A 21 4.13 -5.62 0.14
N ARG A 22 4.41 -4.36 0.49
CA ARG A 22 3.94 -3.76 1.75
C ARG A 22 2.42 -3.63 1.82
N ARG A 23 1.76 -3.33 0.69
CA ARG A 23 0.30 -3.33 0.61
C ARG A 23 -0.27 -4.72 0.87
N ARG A 24 0.34 -5.75 0.27
CA ARG A 24 -0.08 -7.14 0.46
C ARG A 24 0.09 -7.57 1.91
N GLU A 25 1.24 -7.27 2.52
CA GLU A 25 1.52 -7.50 3.93
C GLU A 25 0.45 -6.88 4.83
N LEU A 26 0.14 -5.59 4.62
CA LEU A 26 -0.91 -4.89 5.36
C LEU A 26 -2.29 -5.53 5.14
N GLY A 27 -2.62 -5.92 3.90
CA GLY A 27 -3.88 -6.57 3.57
C GLY A 27 -4.07 -7.90 4.32
N VAL A 28 -3.02 -8.71 4.44
CA VAL A 28 -3.06 -9.97 5.20
C VAL A 28 -3.34 -9.71 6.69
N LEU A 29 -2.72 -8.68 7.27
CA LEU A 29 -2.94 -8.34 8.68
C LEU A 29 -4.37 -7.83 8.94
N LEU A 30 -4.90 -6.99 8.04
CA LEU A 30 -6.27 -6.48 8.13
C LEU A 30 -7.30 -7.60 7.99
N ALA A 31 -7.11 -8.52 7.05
CA ALA A 31 -7.98 -9.68 6.90
C ALA A 31 -7.98 -10.56 8.17
N ARG A 32 -6.80 -10.76 8.77
CA ARG A 32 -6.69 -11.50 10.04
C ARG A 32 -7.40 -10.79 11.19
N GLU A 33 -7.36 -9.46 11.24
CA GLU A 33 -8.11 -8.68 12.25
C GLU A 33 -9.62 -8.89 12.08
N GLU A 34 -10.12 -8.80 10.85
CA GLU A 34 -11.52 -9.04 10.54
C GLU A 34 -11.97 -10.45 10.96
N ASP A 35 -11.20 -11.49 10.61
CA ASP A 35 -11.48 -12.87 11.01
C ASP A 35 -11.56 -13.03 12.54
N MET A 36 -10.67 -12.37 13.29
CA MET A 36 -10.66 -12.41 14.75
C MET A 36 -11.89 -11.70 15.35
N ILE A 37 -12.31 -10.58 14.78
CA ILE A 37 -13.53 -9.87 15.19
C ILE A 37 -14.75 -10.76 14.96
N LEU A 38 -14.89 -11.34 13.78
CA LEU A 38 -15.99 -12.25 13.45
C LEU A 38 -16.01 -13.48 14.36
N SER A 39 -14.84 -14.03 14.69
CA SER A 39 -14.71 -15.13 15.65
C SER A 39 -15.19 -14.74 17.05
N GLY A 40 -14.86 -13.52 17.49
CA GLY A 40 -15.37 -12.96 18.74
C GLY A 40 -16.89 -12.83 18.76
N GLU A 41 -17.49 -12.29 17.70
CA GLU A 41 -18.95 -12.17 17.59
C GLU A 41 -19.67 -13.53 17.59
N GLU A 42 -19.09 -14.56 16.96
CA GLU A 42 -19.64 -15.92 17.05
C GLU A 42 -19.53 -16.49 18.47
N MET A 43 -18.41 -16.26 19.17
CA MET A 43 -18.26 -16.66 20.57
C MET A 43 -19.31 -15.99 21.47
N ASP A 44 -19.58 -14.70 21.26
CA ASP A 44 -20.56 -13.94 22.03
C ASP A 44 -21.98 -14.49 21.77
N ARG A 45 -22.30 -14.84 20.51
CA ARG A 45 -23.56 -15.50 20.15
C ARG A 45 -23.70 -16.89 20.78
N GLN A 46 -22.62 -17.67 20.83
CA GLN A 46 -22.61 -18.97 21.49
C GLN A 46 -22.89 -18.84 22.99
N LEU A 47 -22.27 -17.87 23.67
CA LEU A 47 -22.54 -17.61 25.09
C LEU A 47 -24.03 -17.37 25.36
N ILE A 48 -24.70 -16.57 24.52
CA ILE A 48 -26.13 -16.27 24.67
C ILE A 48 -26.96 -17.54 24.52
N ARG A 49 -26.65 -18.40 23.55
CA ARG A 49 -27.34 -19.70 23.36
C ARG A 49 -27.17 -20.58 24.60
N GLU A 50 -25.94 -20.72 25.10
CA GLU A 50 -25.65 -21.51 26.29
C GLU A 50 -26.35 -20.96 27.53
N GLN A 51 -26.47 -19.63 27.66
CA GLN A 51 -27.22 -19.00 28.73
C GLN A 51 -28.71 -19.34 28.65
N GLN A 52 -29.30 -19.35 27.45
CA GLN A 52 -30.71 -19.72 27.26
C GLN A 52 -30.93 -21.20 27.59
N THR A 53 -30.04 -22.09 27.17
CA THR A 53 -30.08 -23.52 27.51
C THR A 53 -29.98 -23.73 29.02
N ALA A 54 -29.05 -23.04 29.69
CA ALA A 54 -28.88 -23.07 31.13
C ALA A 54 -30.12 -22.57 31.89
N ALA A 55 -30.80 -21.54 31.38
CA ALA A 55 -32.04 -21.02 31.96
C ALA A 55 -33.23 -21.97 31.77
N ALA A 56 -33.27 -22.72 30.67
CA ALA A 56 -34.33 -23.69 30.38
C ALA A 56 -34.19 -25.00 31.20
N ASP A 57 -32.98 -25.37 31.59
CA ASP A 57 -32.71 -26.52 32.47
C ASP A 57 -31.80 -26.13 33.64
N PRO A 58 -32.35 -25.50 34.71
CA PRO A 58 -31.54 -25.01 35.83
C PRO A 58 -30.82 -26.13 36.61
N ALA A 59 -31.39 -27.33 36.68
CA ALA A 59 -30.87 -28.44 37.47
C ALA A 59 -29.75 -29.21 36.75
N GLY A 60 -29.80 -29.30 35.42
CA GLY A 60 -28.74 -29.88 34.59
C GLY A 60 -27.81 -28.81 34.03
N ALA A 61 -28.16 -28.24 32.87
CA ALA A 61 -27.33 -27.28 32.15
C ALA A 61 -26.98 -26.03 32.97
N GLY A 62 -27.92 -25.53 33.78
CA GLY A 62 -27.73 -24.38 34.67
C GLY A 62 -26.60 -24.58 35.69
N PHE A 63 -26.45 -25.79 36.22
CA PHE A 63 -25.41 -26.13 37.20
C PHE A 63 -23.99 -25.98 36.62
N ILE A 64 -23.79 -26.36 35.35
CA ILE A 64 -22.47 -26.32 34.68
C ILE A 64 -22.18 -24.97 34.00
N TYR A 65 -23.19 -24.14 33.78
CA TYR A 65 -23.05 -22.87 33.05
C TYR A 65 -22.02 -21.91 33.67
N SER A 66 -21.88 -21.90 35.00
CA SER A 66 -20.88 -21.04 35.66
C SER A 66 -19.44 -21.34 35.19
N ALA A 67 -19.11 -22.62 34.99
CA ALA A 67 -17.80 -23.01 34.48
C ALA A 67 -17.61 -22.60 33.01
N TYR A 68 -18.66 -22.77 32.19
CA TYR A 68 -18.66 -22.33 30.80
C TYR A 68 -18.45 -20.81 30.70
N ALA A 69 -19.21 -20.02 31.45
CA ALA A 69 -19.12 -18.56 31.44
C ALA A 69 -17.73 -18.06 31.85
N LYS A 70 -17.12 -18.67 32.87
CA LYS A 70 -15.72 -18.37 33.25
C LYS A 70 -14.74 -18.68 32.12
N GLY A 71 -14.89 -19.83 31.46
CA GLY A 71 -14.05 -20.19 30.31
C GLY A 71 -14.26 -19.27 29.10
N TYR A 72 -15.47 -18.76 28.89
CA TYR A 72 -15.74 -17.72 27.90
C TYR A 72 -15.00 -16.43 28.23
N LEU A 73 -15.07 -15.93 29.47
CA LEU A 73 -14.41 -14.69 29.88
C LEU A 73 -12.89 -14.73 29.64
N VAL A 74 -12.25 -15.86 30.01
CA VAL A 74 -10.81 -16.06 29.78
C VAL A 74 -10.48 -16.02 28.29
N ARG A 75 -11.26 -16.71 27.45
CA ARG A 75 -11.03 -16.73 26.00
C ARG A 75 -11.29 -15.35 25.37
N ARG A 76 -12.28 -14.60 25.85
CA ARG A 76 -12.58 -13.25 25.39
C ARG A 76 -11.43 -12.29 25.71
N GLU A 77 -10.93 -12.33 26.92
CA GLU A 77 -9.77 -11.53 27.32
C GLU A 77 -8.52 -11.87 26.49
N GLN A 78 -8.29 -13.15 26.21
CA GLN A 78 -7.19 -13.58 25.33
C GLN A 78 -7.35 -13.06 23.90
N LEU A 79 -8.57 -13.11 23.35
CA LEU A 79 -8.87 -12.59 22.02
C LEU A 79 -8.63 -11.07 21.95
N GLU A 80 -9.07 -10.33 22.96
CA GLU A 80 -8.88 -8.87 23.04
C GLU A 80 -7.40 -8.48 23.10
N ARG A 81 -6.61 -9.13 23.95
CA ARG A 81 -5.16 -8.91 23.99
C ARG A 81 -4.48 -9.23 22.65
N ALA A 82 -4.91 -10.30 21.99
CA ALA A 82 -4.38 -10.68 20.69
C ALA A 82 -4.77 -9.67 19.58
N LEU A 83 -6.00 -9.14 19.61
CA LEU A 83 -6.45 -8.07 18.72
C LEU A 83 -5.62 -6.80 18.92
N ASP A 84 -5.37 -6.40 20.17
CA ASP A 84 -4.57 -5.20 20.45
C ASP A 84 -3.13 -5.35 19.96
N ALA A 85 -2.52 -6.53 20.15
CA ALA A 85 -1.20 -6.83 19.59
C ALA A 85 -1.20 -6.75 18.06
N LEU A 86 -2.19 -7.37 17.40
CA LEU A 86 -2.32 -7.34 15.94
C LEU A 86 -2.54 -5.92 15.40
N ARG A 87 -3.32 -5.08 16.09
CA ARG A 87 -3.49 -3.67 15.75
C ARG A 87 -2.19 -2.89 15.83
N GLY A 88 -1.34 -3.20 16.82
CA GLY A 88 0.02 -2.69 16.89
C GLY A 88 0.85 -3.07 15.65
N GLU A 89 0.76 -4.33 15.20
CA GLU A 89 1.43 -4.79 13.96
C GLU A 89 0.88 -4.08 12.71
N ILE A 90 -0.44 -3.88 12.62
CA ILE A 90 -1.11 -3.15 11.52
C ILE A 90 -0.60 -1.71 11.44
N LEU A 91 -0.48 -1.02 12.58
CA LEU A 91 0.07 0.34 12.61
C LEU A 91 1.50 0.37 12.06
N GLN A 92 2.36 -0.55 12.51
CA GLN A 92 3.73 -0.64 12.00
C GLN A 92 3.77 -0.97 10.49
N ALA A 93 2.88 -1.85 10.01
CA ALA A 93 2.78 -2.18 8.59
C ALA A 93 2.32 -0.98 7.75
N ARG A 94 1.39 -0.16 8.26
CA ARG A 94 0.99 1.12 7.64
C ARG A 94 2.15 2.10 7.54
N ASP A 95 2.96 2.21 8.60
CA ASP A 95 4.15 3.07 8.59
C ASP A 95 5.18 2.59 7.55
N ARG A 96 5.46 1.27 7.51
CA ARG A 96 6.34 0.66 6.49
C ARG A 96 5.85 0.93 5.07
N LEU A 97 4.53 0.82 4.84
CA LEU A 97 3.93 1.14 3.55
C LEU A 97 4.08 2.63 3.21
N ALA A 98 3.83 3.51 4.16
CA ALA A 98 4.01 4.96 3.98
C ALA A 98 5.46 5.33 3.65
N ASP A 99 6.44 4.69 4.30
CA ASP A 99 7.86 4.83 3.98
C ASP A 99 8.20 4.36 2.57
N ALA A 100 7.69 3.19 2.16
CA ALA A 100 7.89 2.68 0.80
C ALA A 100 7.37 3.66 -0.26
N TYR A 101 6.21 4.28 -0.01
CA TYR A 101 5.67 5.33 -0.89
C TYR A 101 6.54 6.58 -0.95
N ARG A 102 7.03 7.06 0.20
CA ARG A 102 7.95 8.20 0.24
C ARG A 102 9.19 7.93 -0.60
N GLN A 103 9.78 6.74 -0.47
CA GLN A 103 10.94 6.35 -1.25
C GLN A 103 10.63 6.30 -2.75
N LEU A 104 9.55 5.61 -3.14
CA LEU A 104 9.10 5.58 -4.54
C LEU A 104 8.95 7.00 -5.11
N LYS A 105 8.35 7.91 -4.32
CA LYS A 105 8.10 9.28 -4.76
C LYS A 105 9.38 10.05 -5.08
N VAL A 106 10.42 9.88 -4.27
CA VAL A 106 11.74 10.50 -4.53
C VAL A 106 12.28 10.07 -5.89
N PHE A 107 12.20 8.78 -6.23
CA PHE A 107 12.68 8.29 -7.52
C PHE A 107 11.82 8.77 -8.70
N GLU A 108 10.50 8.88 -8.52
CA GLU A 108 9.62 9.45 -9.54
C GLU A 108 9.99 10.91 -9.85
N GLU A 109 10.29 11.71 -8.83
CA GLU A 109 10.67 13.11 -8.99
C GLU A 109 12.02 13.25 -9.70
N VAL A 110 12.99 12.39 -9.36
CA VAL A 110 14.27 12.33 -10.07
C VAL A 110 14.07 11.96 -11.54
N GLN A 111 13.19 11.00 -11.86
CA GLN A 111 12.88 10.64 -13.24
C GLN A 111 12.23 11.79 -13.99
N LYS A 112 11.24 12.46 -13.39
CA LYS A 112 10.58 13.64 -14.00
C LYS A 112 11.58 14.76 -14.25
N GLY A 113 12.50 14.99 -13.32
CA GLY A 113 13.57 15.97 -13.48
C GLY A 113 14.46 15.66 -14.69
N ARG A 114 14.84 14.38 -14.87
CA ARG A 114 15.63 13.95 -16.03
C ARG A 114 14.88 14.11 -17.34
N GLN A 115 13.62 13.64 -17.41
CA GLN A 115 12.80 13.77 -18.62
C GLN A 115 12.71 15.22 -19.06
N ARG A 116 12.44 16.14 -18.13
CA ARG A 116 12.39 17.58 -18.45
C ARG A 116 13.70 18.12 -19.04
N GLN A 117 14.85 17.66 -18.55
CA GLN A 117 16.14 18.10 -19.10
C GLN A 117 16.35 17.53 -20.50
N GLU A 118 15.99 16.27 -20.73
CA GLU A 118 16.05 15.64 -22.05
C GLU A 118 15.15 16.36 -23.05
N ASP A 119 13.91 16.70 -22.67
CA ASP A 119 12.96 17.45 -23.50
C ASP A 119 13.49 18.85 -23.84
N ILE A 120 14.12 19.54 -22.89
CA ILE A 120 14.74 20.87 -23.12
C ILE A 120 15.92 20.77 -24.09
N GLU A 121 16.78 19.76 -23.92
CA GLU A 121 17.92 19.54 -24.82
C GLU A 121 17.47 19.19 -26.24
N GLU A 122 16.44 18.36 -26.38
CA GLU A 122 15.86 17.98 -27.66
C GLU A 122 15.21 19.18 -28.35
N GLY A 123 14.37 19.94 -27.64
CA GLY A 123 13.79 21.17 -28.17
C GLY A 123 14.84 22.21 -28.58
N ARG A 124 15.97 22.30 -27.86
CA ARG A 124 17.08 23.18 -28.24
C ARG A 124 17.77 22.73 -29.54
N LYS A 125 17.93 21.42 -29.75
CA LYS A 125 18.50 20.85 -30.99
C LYS A 125 17.55 21.06 -32.17
N GLU A 126 16.25 20.82 -31.97
CA GLU A 126 15.23 21.05 -32.99
C GLU A 126 15.15 22.52 -33.41
N GLN A 127 15.18 23.44 -32.44
CA GLN A 127 15.18 24.88 -32.73
C GLN A 127 16.41 25.27 -33.55
N ALA A 128 17.60 24.79 -33.18
CA ALA A 128 18.83 25.06 -33.93
C ALA A 128 18.76 24.55 -35.38
N LEU A 129 18.16 23.37 -35.59
CA LEU A 129 17.93 22.81 -36.92
C LEU A 129 16.95 23.66 -37.74
N PHE A 130 15.83 24.10 -37.14
CA PHE A 130 14.87 24.97 -37.83
C PHE A 130 15.48 26.32 -38.22
N ASP A 131 16.29 26.91 -37.33
CA ASP A 131 16.99 28.15 -37.61
C ASP A 131 17.98 28.01 -38.78
N GLU A 132 18.71 26.89 -38.86
CA GLU A 132 19.62 26.58 -39.97
C GLU A 132 18.88 26.44 -41.31
N ILE A 133 17.74 25.73 -41.31
CA ILE A 133 16.87 25.58 -42.48
C ILE A 133 16.34 26.94 -42.92
N ALA A 134 15.85 27.76 -41.99
CA ALA A 134 15.32 29.09 -42.27
C ALA A 134 16.39 30.01 -42.89
N GLN A 135 17.61 30.01 -42.34
CA GLN A 135 18.74 30.77 -42.89
C GLN A 135 19.10 30.31 -44.30
N THR A 136 19.14 29.00 -44.54
CA THR A 136 19.46 28.43 -45.85
C THR A 136 18.42 28.83 -46.89
N GLN A 137 17.12 28.71 -46.56
CA GLN A 137 16.03 29.15 -47.42
C GLN A 137 16.07 30.66 -47.70
N TYR A 138 16.38 31.48 -46.68
CA TYR A 138 16.53 32.92 -46.84
C TYR A 138 17.66 33.26 -47.83
N ARG A 139 18.84 32.64 -47.68
CA ARG A 139 19.98 32.82 -48.59
C ARG A 139 19.63 32.44 -50.03
N GLN A 140 18.96 31.30 -50.23
CA GLN A 140 18.50 30.86 -51.56
C GLN A 140 17.50 31.83 -52.19
N ARG A 141 16.56 32.37 -51.40
CA ARG A 141 15.58 33.36 -51.90
C ARG A 141 16.25 34.68 -52.27
N LYS A 142 17.24 35.12 -51.49
CA LYS A 142 18.00 36.33 -51.79
C LYS A 142 18.79 36.18 -53.11
N ALA A 143 19.50 35.06 -53.28
CA ALA A 143 20.26 34.78 -54.49
C ALA A 143 19.41 34.61 -55.77
N ARG A 144 18.10 34.35 -55.65
CA ARG A 144 17.16 34.31 -56.78
C ARG A 144 16.58 35.67 -57.18
N ARG A 145 16.72 36.69 -56.31
CA ARG A 145 16.16 38.04 -56.53
C ARG A 145 17.20 39.03 -57.08
N GLU A 146 18.48 38.69 -56.97
CA GLU A 146 19.61 39.36 -57.61
C GLU A 146 19.87 38.72 -58.98
#